data_AF-A0A315DMX4-F1
#
_entry.id   AF-A0A315DMX4-F1
#
_cell.length_a   1.000
_cell.length_b   1.000
_cell.length_c   1.000
_cell.angle_alpha   90.00
_cell.angle_beta   90.00
_cell.angle_gamma   90.00
#
_symmetry.space_group_name_H-M   'P 1'
#
loop_
_entity.id
_entity.type
_entity.pdbx_description
1 polymer ?
#
loop_
_entity_poly.entity_id
_entity_poly.type
_entity_poly.pdbx_seq_one_letter_code
_entity_poly.pdbx_strand_id
1 'polypeptide(L)'
;MSTAPPLFYQGRQVAILTQHGKQDLVRGPLEAALGCQLVHTDGYDTDQLGTFTRELTRAGSQLDAARKKSSIGMALTGASVGMASEGAFGPDPFGAFMPWNTEVVLWVDRLSGIEVTSFAHGPALSLHRMVSSLQELERFAAEAGFPEHLLVLRPEHPEHLDMDKGIHDHSSLLKAFHLAQAKSANGVVFAENDLRAFCNPTRQKMIRKATEELIQKLLSACPSCDSPGYWLSQQIPGLPCRACGSLTRLPKAEIWGCKKCGHEGQRAVNAQPWADPARCDFCNP
;
A
#
# COMPACT_ATOMS: atom_id res chain seq x y z
N MET A 1 -31.23 25.13 9.44
CA MET A 1 -30.07 24.24 9.69
C MET A 1 -29.82 23.48 8.41
N SER A 2 -28.76 23.78 7.67
CA SER A 2 -28.43 23.06 6.43
C SER A 2 -27.89 21.69 6.84
N THR A 3 -28.71 20.65 6.69
CA THR A 3 -28.27 19.27 6.89
C THR A 3 -27.34 18.92 5.74
N ALA A 4 -26.08 18.61 6.06
CA ALA A 4 -25.14 18.08 5.07
C ALA A 4 -25.80 16.91 4.31
N PRO A 5 -25.57 16.78 2.99
CA PRO A 5 -26.12 15.66 2.23
C PRO A 5 -25.65 14.33 2.87
N PRO A 6 -26.51 13.30 2.92
CA PRO A 6 -26.16 12.02 3.51
C PRO A 6 -24.98 11.38 2.77
N LEU A 7 -24.03 10.83 3.52
CA LEU A 7 -22.88 10.12 2.96
C LEU A 7 -23.35 8.83 2.27
N PHE A 8 -22.80 8.52 1.10
CA PHE A 8 -23.20 7.36 0.28
C PHE A 8 -23.10 6.03 1.04
N TYR A 9 -22.10 5.89 1.92
CA TYR A 9 -21.86 4.68 2.71
C TYR A 9 -22.32 4.82 4.18
N GLN A 10 -23.16 5.80 4.51
CA GLN A 10 -23.65 6.00 5.87
C GLN A 10 -24.31 4.72 6.42
N GLY A 11 -23.82 4.23 7.55
CA GLY A 11 -24.32 3.03 8.23
C GLY A 11 -24.06 1.71 7.50
N ARG A 12 -23.31 1.72 6.38
CA ARG A 12 -22.98 0.50 5.65
C ARG A 12 -21.90 -0.29 6.37
N GLN A 13 -22.12 -1.58 6.52
CA GLN A 13 -21.10 -2.53 6.96
C GLN A 13 -20.16 -2.83 5.81
N VAL A 14 -18.85 -2.75 6.07
CA VAL A 14 -17.79 -2.94 5.08
C VAL A 14 -16.83 -3.98 5.61
N ALA A 15 -16.75 -5.12 4.94
CA ALA A 15 -15.90 -6.22 5.35
C ALA A 15 -14.41 -5.87 5.18
N ILE A 16 -13.59 -6.21 6.17
CA ILE A 16 -12.14 -6.20 6.05
C ILE A 16 -11.57 -7.51 6.58
N LEU A 17 -11.08 -8.35 5.66
CA LEU A 17 -10.34 -9.56 6.01
C LEU A 17 -8.88 -9.20 6.20
N THR A 18 -8.37 -9.33 7.43
CA THR A 18 -6.95 -9.12 7.71
C THR A 18 -6.52 -9.85 8.97
N GLN A 19 -5.26 -10.26 9.00
CA GLN A 19 -4.58 -10.68 10.21
C GLN A 19 -3.79 -9.52 10.83
N HIS A 20 -3.47 -9.64 12.11
CA HIS A 20 -2.50 -8.81 12.82
C HIS A 20 -2.76 -7.29 12.79
N GLY A 21 -4.01 -6.85 13.00
CA GLY A 21 -4.29 -5.46 13.40
C GLY A 21 -4.34 -4.40 12.30
N LYS A 22 -4.23 -4.76 11.00
CA LYS A 22 -4.26 -3.75 9.92
C LYS A 22 -5.55 -2.93 9.87
N GLN A 23 -6.66 -3.49 10.36
CA GLN A 23 -7.94 -2.80 10.40
C GLN A 23 -7.87 -1.51 11.24
N ASP A 24 -7.07 -1.50 12.30
CA ASP A 24 -6.99 -0.35 13.21
C ASP A 24 -6.27 0.84 12.57
N LEU A 25 -5.43 0.59 11.55
CA LEU A 25 -4.74 1.63 10.79
C LEU A 25 -5.70 2.45 9.92
N VAL A 26 -6.81 1.86 9.50
CA VAL A 26 -7.69 2.40 8.45
C VAL A 26 -9.09 2.73 8.95
N ARG A 27 -9.51 2.13 10.07
CA ARG A 27 -10.85 2.26 10.65
C ARG A 27 -11.25 3.70 10.91
N GLY A 28 -10.53 4.40 11.77
CA GLY A 28 -10.87 5.77 12.18
C GLY A 28 -11.08 6.70 10.97
N PRO A 29 -10.10 6.83 10.06
CA PRO A 29 -10.24 7.67 8.87
C PRO A 29 -11.42 7.28 7.97
N LEU A 30 -11.64 5.99 7.73
CA LEU A 30 -12.71 5.53 6.84
C LEU A 30 -14.10 5.75 7.44
N GLU A 31 -14.31 5.32 8.69
CA GLU A 31 -15.60 5.45 9.36
C GLU A 31 -15.97 6.92 9.55
N ALA A 32 -15.01 7.78 9.89
CA ALA A 32 -15.22 9.22 10.03
C ALA A 32 -15.58 9.91 8.69
N ALA A 33 -14.90 9.54 7.60
CA ALA A 33 -15.09 10.20 6.31
C ALA A 33 -16.32 9.69 5.54
N LEU A 34 -16.63 8.40 5.64
CA LEU A 34 -17.66 7.74 4.83
C LEU A 34 -18.94 7.41 5.61
N GLY A 35 -18.90 7.51 6.94
CA GLY A 35 -20.02 7.13 7.81
C GLY A 35 -20.30 5.63 7.84
N CYS A 36 -19.41 4.80 7.27
CA CYS A 36 -19.53 3.35 7.25
C CYS A 36 -19.09 2.73 8.59
N GLN A 37 -19.21 1.41 8.70
CA GLN A 37 -18.73 0.61 9.83
C GLN A 37 -17.85 -0.52 9.29
N LEU A 38 -16.58 -0.55 9.68
CA LEU A 38 -15.69 -1.65 9.28
C LEU A 38 -15.99 -2.90 10.10
N VAL A 39 -16.30 -3.99 9.42
CA VAL A 39 -16.50 -5.31 10.02
C VAL A 39 -15.25 -6.13 9.76
N HIS A 40 -14.42 -6.28 10.79
CA HIS A 40 -13.21 -7.08 10.72
C HIS A 40 -13.55 -8.56 10.84
N THR A 41 -12.85 -9.38 10.06
CA THR A 41 -12.83 -10.83 10.20
C THR A 41 -11.41 -11.35 10.02
N ASP A 42 -11.04 -12.34 10.81
CA ASP A 42 -9.82 -13.15 10.71
C ASP A 42 -10.14 -14.64 10.49
N GLY A 43 -11.40 -14.95 10.11
CA GLY A 43 -11.89 -16.31 9.87
C GLY A 43 -11.28 -17.01 8.65
N TYR A 44 -10.29 -16.40 7.99
CA TYR A 44 -9.50 -16.99 6.94
C TYR A 44 -8.03 -16.62 7.11
N ASP A 45 -7.15 -17.61 7.00
CA ASP A 45 -5.72 -17.40 7.07
C ASP A 45 -5.20 -16.71 5.81
N THR A 46 -4.87 -15.42 5.91
CA THR A 46 -4.51 -14.61 4.75
C THR A 46 -3.11 -14.92 4.21
N ASP A 47 -2.27 -15.61 4.99
CA ASP A 47 -0.98 -16.11 4.52
C ASP A 47 -1.14 -17.15 3.41
N GLN A 48 -2.32 -17.81 3.30
CA GLN A 48 -2.67 -18.68 2.15
C GLN A 48 -2.82 -17.91 0.82
N LEU A 49 -2.87 -16.57 0.85
CA LEU A 49 -2.85 -15.72 -0.35
C LEU A 49 -1.41 -15.30 -0.73
N GLY A 50 -0.41 -15.72 0.05
CA GLY A 50 1.00 -15.42 -0.12
C GLY A 50 1.59 -14.69 1.09
N THR A 51 2.85 -14.97 1.40
CA THR A 51 3.55 -14.42 2.57
C THR A 51 4.70 -13.49 2.17
N PHE A 52 5.04 -12.55 3.06
CA PHE A 52 6.23 -11.69 2.88
C PHE A 52 7.53 -12.43 3.25
N THR A 53 7.43 -13.51 4.01
CA THR A 53 8.55 -14.31 4.53
C THR A 53 8.94 -15.47 3.61
N ARG A 54 8.36 -15.53 2.40
CA ARG A 54 8.68 -16.44 1.28
C ARG A 54 8.24 -17.90 1.44
N GLU A 55 7.45 -18.25 2.47
CA GLU A 55 6.90 -19.59 2.62
C GLU A 55 5.85 -19.93 1.57
N LEU A 56 5.03 -18.96 1.16
CA LEU A 56 4.04 -19.15 0.11
C LEU A 56 4.10 -17.99 -0.89
N THR A 57 4.33 -18.32 -2.15
CA THR A 57 4.29 -17.34 -3.23
C THR A 57 2.85 -16.89 -3.47
N ARG A 58 2.66 -15.57 -3.65
CA ARG A 58 1.37 -15.02 -4.05
C ARG A 58 0.97 -15.51 -5.44
N ALA A 59 -0.28 -15.96 -5.57
CA ALA A 59 -0.87 -16.23 -6.88
C ALA A 59 -1.41 -14.94 -7.53
N GLY A 60 -1.04 -14.71 -8.78
CA GLY A 60 -1.47 -13.52 -9.53
C GLY A 60 -0.86 -12.21 -9.03
N SER A 61 -1.48 -11.08 -9.39
CA SER A 61 -1.00 -9.76 -8.99
C SER A 61 -1.38 -9.42 -7.55
N GLN A 62 -0.74 -8.39 -7.00
CA GLN A 62 -1.11 -7.78 -5.72
C GLN A 62 -2.60 -7.35 -5.68
N LEU A 63 -3.12 -6.85 -6.81
CA LEU A 63 -4.51 -6.46 -6.93
C LEU A 63 -5.46 -7.67 -6.98
N ASP A 64 -5.06 -8.77 -7.62
CA ASP A 64 -5.84 -10.02 -7.63
C ASP A 64 -5.96 -10.61 -6.23
N ALA A 65 -4.87 -10.59 -5.46
CA ALA A 65 -4.88 -10.96 -4.04
C ALA A 65 -5.82 -10.05 -3.23
N ALA A 66 -5.78 -8.73 -3.44
CA ALA A 66 -6.70 -7.80 -2.77
C ALA A 66 -8.18 -8.08 -3.13
N ARG A 67 -8.49 -8.35 -4.40
CA ARG A 67 -9.85 -8.73 -4.84
C ARG A 67 -10.32 -10.03 -4.20
N LYS A 68 -9.48 -11.05 -4.18
CA LYS A 68 -9.79 -12.34 -3.55
C LYS A 68 -10.02 -12.15 -2.04
N LYS A 69 -9.16 -11.39 -1.37
CA LYS A 69 -9.28 -11.08 0.06
C LYS A 69 -10.57 -10.34 0.38
N SER A 70 -10.91 -9.29 -0.38
CA SER A 70 -12.16 -8.55 -0.23
C SER A 70 -13.36 -9.48 -0.41
N SER A 71 -13.34 -10.32 -1.45
CA SER A 71 -14.42 -11.28 -1.73
C SER A 71 -14.63 -12.30 -0.61
N ILE A 72 -13.55 -12.85 -0.03
CA ILE A 72 -13.62 -13.77 1.10
C ILE A 72 -14.16 -13.05 2.34
N GLY A 73 -13.65 -11.84 2.64
CA GLY A 73 -14.13 -11.05 3.78
C GLY A 73 -15.63 -10.74 3.69
N MET A 74 -16.11 -10.37 2.49
CA MET A 74 -17.54 -10.17 2.24
C MET A 74 -18.35 -11.45 2.46
N ALA A 75 -17.86 -12.60 1.99
CA ALA A 75 -18.54 -13.88 2.17
C ALA A 75 -18.63 -14.30 3.64
N LEU A 76 -17.55 -14.10 4.42
CA LEU A 76 -17.49 -14.47 5.84
C LEU A 76 -18.38 -13.59 6.74
N THR A 77 -18.51 -12.31 6.39
CA THR A 77 -19.26 -11.33 7.19
C THR A 77 -20.70 -11.11 6.71
N GLY A 78 -21.02 -11.55 5.49
CA GLY A 78 -22.29 -11.26 4.82
C GLY A 78 -22.43 -9.82 4.32
N ALA A 79 -21.39 -8.99 4.43
CA ALA A 79 -21.42 -7.61 3.97
C ALA A 79 -21.44 -7.52 2.44
N SER A 80 -22.19 -6.56 1.91
CA SER A 80 -22.26 -6.30 0.46
C SER A 80 -21.12 -5.42 -0.07
N VAL A 81 -20.34 -4.83 0.85
CA VAL A 81 -19.19 -4.01 0.56
C VAL A 81 -17.97 -4.63 1.24
N GLY A 82 -16.84 -4.68 0.55
CA GLY A 82 -15.59 -5.22 1.07
C GLY A 82 -14.42 -4.33 0.73
N MET A 83 -13.43 -4.32 1.62
CA MET A 83 -12.15 -3.70 1.38
C MET A 83 -10.99 -4.66 1.67
N ALA A 84 -9.88 -4.43 1.00
CA ALA A 84 -8.65 -5.16 1.24
C ALA A 84 -7.43 -4.26 1.02
N SER A 85 -6.37 -4.52 1.79
CA SER A 85 -5.06 -3.92 1.59
C SER A 85 -4.01 -5.00 1.34
N GLU A 86 -3.21 -4.80 0.31
CA GLU A 86 -2.09 -5.67 -0.04
C GLU A 86 -0.84 -4.85 -0.33
N GLY A 87 0.34 -5.45 -0.10
CA GLY A 87 1.64 -4.79 -0.22
C GLY A 87 2.60 -5.57 -1.12
N ALA A 88 3.54 -4.87 -1.75
CA ALA A 88 4.64 -5.44 -2.50
C ALA A 88 5.90 -4.59 -2.31
N PHE A 89 7.04 -5.26 -2.20
CA PHE A 89 8.36 -4.62 -2.15
C PHE A 89 9.13 -4.98 -3.42
N GLY A 90 9.86 -4.01 -3.96
CA GLY A 90 10.67 -4.18 -5.16
C GLY A 90 11.71 -3.07 -5.30
N PRO A 91 12.46 -3.03 -6.41
CA PRO A 91 13.33 -1.90 -6.72
C PRO A 91 12.50 -0.65 -7.04
N ASP A 92 13.07 0.53 -6.80
CA ASP A 92 12.42 1.78 -7.22
C ASP A 92 12.22 1.83 -8.75
N PRO A 93 11.11 2.41 -9.23
CA PRO A 93 10.73 2.34 -10.64
C PRO A 93 11.55 3.28 -11.55
N PHE A 94 12.43 4.11 -11.00
CA PHE A 94 13.17 5.11 -11.78
C PHE A 94 14.60 4.65 -12.07
N GLY A 95 15.33 4.22 -11.05
CA GLY A 95 16.74 3.83 -11.15
C GLY A 95 17.08 2.46 -10.56
N ALA A 96 16.13 1.79 -9.88
CA ALA A 96 16.34 0.51 -9.21
C ALA A 96 17.50 0.52 -8.17
N PHE A 97 17.79 1.67 -7.57
CA PHE A 97 18.86 1.88 -6.61
C PHE A 97 18.44 1.70 -5.15
N MET A 98 17.14 1.73 -4.84
CA MET A 98 16.67 1.59 -3.46
C MET A 98 15.44 0.69 -3.33
N PRO A 99 15.22 0.10 -2.13
CA PRO A 99 13.99 -0.63 -1.85
C PRO A 99 12.77 0.29 -1.91
N TRP A 100 11.70 -0.22 -2.51
CA TRP A 100 10.49 0.52 -2.79
C TRP A 100 9.27 -0.28 -2.35
N ASN A 101 8.37 0.37 -1.62
CA ASN A 101 7.10 -0.21 -1.18
C ASN A 101 5.98 0.30 -2.09
N THR A 102 5.11 -0.62 -2.49
CA THR A 102 3.84 -0.36 -3.16
C THR A 102 2.72 -0.95 -2.33
N GLU A 103 1.82 -0.12 -1.83
CA GLU A 103 0.59 -0.55 -1.17
C GLU A 103 -0.61 -0.25 -2.07
N VAL A 104 -1.54 -1.21 -2.13
CA VAL A 104 -2.84 -1.04 -2.78
C VAL A 104 -3.94 -1.18 -1.73
N VAL A 105 -4.94 -0.31 -1.79
CA VAL A 105 -6.20 -0.50 -1.07
C VAL A 105 -7.33 -0.57 -2.10
N LEU A 106 -8.12 -1.62 -1.98
CA LEU A 106 -9.26 -1.91 -2.83
C LEU A 106 -10.54 -1.74 -2.04
N TRP A 107 -11.55 -1.14 -2.67
CA TRP A 107 -12.93 -1.07 -2.21
C TRP A 107 -13.86 -1.64 -3.27
N VAL A 108 -14.74 -2.56 -2.86
CA VAL A 108 -15.70 -3.25 -3.73
C VAL A 108 -17.09 -3.12 -3.13
N ASP A 109 -18.01 -2.47 -3.84
CA ASP A 109 -19.44 -2.49 -3.54
C ASP A 109 -20.17 -3.31 -4.62
N ARG A 110 -20.64 -4.50 -4.21
CA ARG A 110 -21.29 -5.44 -5.12
C ARG A 110 -22.67 -4.98 -5.56
N LEU A 111 -23.42 -4.27 -4.72
CA LEU A 111 -24.78 -3.85 -5.04
C LEU A 111 -24.78 -2.67 -6.01
N SER A 112 -23.83 -1.75 -5.84
CA SER A 112 -23.70 -0.58 -6.69
C SER A 112 -22.84 -0.82 -7.93
N GLY A 113 -22.16 -1.96 -8.04
CA GLY A 113 -21.23 -2.28 -9.11
C GLY A 113 -19.99 -1.38 -9.11
N ILE A 114 -19.50 -0.98 -7.93
CA ILE A 114 -18.39 -0.03 -7.78
C ILE A 114 -17.13 -0.79 -7.35
N GLU A 115 -16.04 -0.59 -8.08
CA GLU A 115 -14.69 -1.01 -7.69
C GLU A 115 -13.74 0.19 -7.75
N VAL A 116 -13.21 0.59 -6.60
CA VAL A 116 -12.27 1.70 -6.47
C VAL A 116 -10.96 1.19 -5.91
N THR A 117 -9.86 1.57 -6.56
CA THR A 117 -8.49 1.21 -6.20
C THR A 117 -7.68 2.46 -5.93
N SER A 118 -6.92 2.46 -4.85
CA SER A 118 -5.91 3.47 -4.53
C SER A 118 -4.55 2.82 -4.35
N PHE A 119 -3.51 3.61 -4.60
CA PHE A 119 -2.14 3.16 -4.48
C PHE A 119 -1.32 4.18 -3.72
N ALA A 120 -0.36 3.70 -2.95
CA ALA A 120 0.67 4.55 -2.41
C ALA A 120 2.02 3.86 -2.56
N HIS A 121 3.00 4.65 -2.99
CA HIS A 121 4.32 4.16 -3.33
C HIS A 121 5.38 5.04 -2.66
N GLY A 122 6.50 4.46 -2.27
CA GLY A 122 7.61 5.24 -1.74
C GLY A 122 8.81 4.41 -1.31
N PRO A 123 9.90 5.08 -0.89
CA PRO A 123 11.07 4.42 -0.32
C PRO A 123 10.68 3.52 0.86
N ALA A 124 11.32 2.36 0.94
CA ALA A 124 11.02 1.34 1.94
C ALA A 124 12.23 1.02 2.81
N LEU A 125 11.98 0.74 4.10
CA LEU A 125 12.95 0.07 4.94
C LEU A 125 12.73 -1.44 4.81
N SER A 126 13.50 -2.04 3.90
CA SER A 126 13.46 -3.45 3.50
C SER A 126 14.88 -3.93 3.23
N LEU A 127 15.71 -3.93 4.27
CA LEU A 127 17.10 -4.36 4.22
C LEU A 127 17.21 -5.86 4.51
N HIS A 128 18.26 -6.46 3.97
CA HIS A 128 18.70 -7.79 4.35
C HIS A 128 20.22 -7.90 4.26
N ARG A 129 20.82 -8.79 5.04
CA ARG A 129 22.26 -9.02 5.07
C ARG A 129 22.59 -10.42 5.60
N MET A 130 23.68 -10.98 5.08
CA MET A 130 24.35 -12.14 5.67
C MET A 130 25.27 -11.66 6.78
N VAL A 131 25.08 -12.16 8.00
CA VAL A 131 25.87 -11.79 9.17
C VAL A 131 26.43 -13.02 9.86
N SER A 132 27.65 -12.93 10.35
CA SER A 132 28.42 -14.03 10.95
C SER A 132 28.82 -13.76 12.40
N SER A 133 28.63 -12.54 12.88
CA SER A 133 28.96 -12.12 14.25
C SER A 133 27.90 -11.22 14.85
N LEU A 134 27.89 -11.14 16.19
CA LEU A 134 27.01 -10.22 16.93
C LEU A 134 27.25 -8.76 16.53
N GLN A 135 28.50 -8.35 16.31
CA GLN A 135 28.82 -6.99 15.89
C GLN A 135 28.23 -6.65 14.52
N GLU A 136 28.27 -7.60 13.58
CA GLU A 136 27.63 -7.42 12.27
C GLU A 136 26.10 -7.36 12.37
N LEU A 137 25.52 -8.19 13.23
CA LEU A 137 24.08 -8.19 13.51
C LEU A 137 23.62 -6.86 14.12
N GLU A 138 24.31 -6.35 15.13
CA GLU A 138 23.99 -5.08 15.79
C GLU A 138 24.05 -3.91 14.82
N ARG A 139 25.09 -3.86 13.97
CA ARG A 139 25.19 -2.85 12.91
C ARG A 139 24.03 -2.95 11.92
N PHE A 140 23.71 -4.17 11.48
CA PHE A 140 22.55 -4.39 10.62
C PHE A 140 21.25 -3.96 11.27
N ALA A 141 21.01 -4.33 12.54
CA ALA A 141 19.79 -3.99 13.26
C ALA A 141 19.59 -2.47 13.37
N ALA A 142 20.66 -1.72 13.69
CA ALA A 142 20.62 -0.27 13.71
C ALA A 142 20.27 0.35 12.34
N GLU A 143 20.91 -0.13 11.26
CA GLU A 143 20.62 0.32 9.89
C GLU A 143 19.19 -0.05 9.44
N ALA A 144 18.69 -1.20 9.91
CA ALA A 144 17.37 -1.72 9.62
C ALA A 144 16.25 -1.06 10.46
N GLY A 145 16.57 -0.08 11.31
CA GLY A 145 15.60 0.67 12.11
C GLY A 145 15.02 -0.12 13.28
N PHE A 146 15.75 -1.12 13.80
CA PHE A 146 15.36 -1.88 14.98
C PHE A 146 15.52 -1.04 16.27
N PRO A 147 14.59 -1.13 17.24
CA PRO A 147 13.49 -2.08 17.35
C PRO A 147 12.15 -1.63 16.74
N GLU A 148 12.05 -0.39 16.24
CA GLU A 148 10.80 0.11 15.64
C GLU A 148 10.39 -0.71 14.42
N HIS A 149 11.36 -1.15 13.63
CA HIS A 149 11.21 -2.15 12.59
C HIS A 149 11.68 -3.51 13.11
N LEU A 150 10.74 -4.46 13.15
CA LEU A 150 11.03 -5.80 13.62
C LEU A 150 11.85 -6.55 12.57
N LEU A 151 12.56 -7.59 13.03
CA LEU A 151 13.45 -8.38 12.19
C LEU A 151 12.97 -9.83 12.06
N VAL A 152 13.44 -10.48 11.00
CA VAL A 152 13.39 -11.93 10.82
C VAL A 152 14.82 -12.45 10.66
N LEU A 153 15.16 -13.51 11.38
CA LEU A 153 16.44 -14.22 11.24
C LEU A 153 16.23 -15.63 10.70
N ARG A 154 17.10 -16.04 9.77
CA ARG A 154 17.17 -17.38 9.18
C ARG A 154 18.59 -17.93 9.24
N PRO A 155 18.78 -19.25 9.37
CA PRO A 155 20.06 -19.87 9.04
C PRO A 155 20.38 -19.64 7.56
N GLU A 156 21.63 -19.26 7.26
CA GLU A 156 22.27 -19.30 5.94
C GLU A 156 21.69 -18.47 4.79
N HIS A 157 20.40 -18.49 4.48
CA HIS A 157 19.89 -17.90 3.24
C HIS A 157 18.39 -17.55 3.32
N PRO A 158 17.89 -16.64 2.44
CA PRO A 158 16.51 -16.17 2.47
C PRO A 158 15.44 -17.26 2.35
N GLU A 159 15.75 -18.37 1.67
CA GLU A 159 14.82 -19.48 1.43
C GLU A 159 14.85 -20.58 2.51
N HIS A 160 15.56 -20.36 3.63
CA HIS A 160 15.64 -21.37 4.69
C HIS A 160 14.29 -21.48 5.40
N LEU A 161 13.82 -22.72 5.62
CA LEU A 161 12.48 -23.00 6.18
C LEU A 161 12.36 -22.59 7.65
N ASP A 162 13.42 -22.83 8.44
CA ASP A 162 13.46 -22.36 9.83
C ASP A 162 13.71 -20.85 9.87
N MET A 163 12.89 -20.12 10.61
CA MET A 163 13.06 -18.70 10.86
C MET A 163 12.43 -18.24 12.17
N ASP A 164 13.03 -17.23 12.79
CA ASP A 164 12.44 -16.49 13.92
C ASP A 164 11.94 -15.13 13.40
N LYS A 165 10.62 -14.90 13.49
CA LYS A 165 9.95 -13.69 12.99
C LYS A 165 9.51 -12.78 14.12
N GLY A 166 9.30 -11.50 13.81
CA GLY A 166 8.71 -10.54 14.77
C GLY A 166 9.63 -10.26 15.96
N ILE A 167 10.94 -10.35 15.73
CA ILE A 167 11.95 -10.01 16.74
C ILE A 167 11.84 -8.51 17.00
N HIS A 168 11.56 -8.13 18.24
CA HIS A 168 11.16 -6.77 18.62
C HIS A 168 11.95 -6.19 19.81
N ASP A 169 12.89 -6.96 20.37
CA ASP A 169 13.71 -6.53 21.49
C ASP A 169 15.10 -7.17 21.44
N HIS A 170 16.06 -6.55 22.11
CA HIS A 170 17.46 -6.98 22.02
C HIS A 170 17.68 -8.40 22.58
N SER A 171 16.93 -8.82 23.60
CA SER A 171 17.07 -10.16 24.16
C SER A 171 16.59 -11.23 23.18
N SER A 172 15.43 -11.01 22.54
CA SER A 172 14.94 -11.92 21.50
C SER A 172 15.85 -11.95 20.28
N LEU A 173 16.48 -10.81 19.92
CA LEU A 173 17.43 -10.73 18.81
C LEU A 173 18.67 -11.61 19.03
N LEU A 174 19.31 -11.51 20.20
CA LEU A 174 20.48 -12.33 20.53
C LEU A 174 20.13 -13.82 20.56
N LYS A 175 18.99 -14.16 21.18
CA LYS A 175 18.51 -15.55 21.24
C LYS A 175 18.27 -16.12 19.84
N ALA A 176 17.54 -15.40 18.99
CA ALA A 176 17.25 -15.81 17.63
C ALA A 176 18.53 -15.97 16.79
N PHE A 177 19.51 -15.07 16.97
CA PHE A 177 20.79 -15.17 16.27
C PHE A 177 21.55 -16.44 16.64
N HIS A 178 21.69 -16.74 17.94
CA HIS A 178 22.38 -17.95 18.37
C HIS A 178 21.67 -19.24 17.92
N LEU A 179 20.33 -19.24 17.93
CA LEU A 179 19.54 -20.36 17.41
C LEU A 179 19.74 -20.56 15.91
N ALA A 180 19.66 -19.48 15.12
CA ALA A 180 19.87 -19.54 13.68
C ALA A 180 21.31 -19.94 13.34
N GLN A 181 22.30 -19.42 14.06
CA GLN A 181 23.72 -19.74 13.88
C GLN A 181 24.01 -21.21 14.20
N ALA A 182 23.44 -21.76 15.28
CA ALA A 182 23.62 -23.17 15.64
C ALA A 182 23.01 -24.14 14.61
N LYS A 183 21.98 -23.70 13.88
CA LYS A 183 21.34 -24.45 12.79
C LYS A 183 22.01 -24.26 11.44
N SER A 184 22.92 -23.31 11.32
CA SER A 184 23.67 -23.01 10.11
C SER A 184 24.91 -23.89 10.00
N ALA A 185 25.15 -24.50 8.84
CA ALA A 185 26.32 -25.34 8.61
C ALA A 185 27.63 -24.54 8.54
N ASN A 186 27.56 -23.24 8.21
CA ASN A 186 28.71 -22.34 8.13
C ASN A 186 28.71 -21.22 9.19
N GLY A 187 27.76 -21.26 10.13
CA GLY A 187 27.61 -20.26 11.19
C GLY A 187 27.10 -18.88 10.72
N VAL A 188 26.69 -18.75 9.46
CA VAL A 188 26.14 -17.52 8.89
C VAL A 188 24.62 -17.48 9.08
N VAL A 189 24.10 -16.30 9.41
CA VAL A 189 22.68 -15.99 9.61
C VAL A 189 22.25 -14.97 8.57
N PHE A 190 21.14 -15.23 7.90
CA PHE A 190 20.46 -14.26 7.05
C PHE A 190 19.51 -13.42 7.89
N ALA A 191 19.79 -12.12 7.99
CA ALA A 191 18.97 -11.16 8.71
C ALA A 191 18.21 -10.27 7.73
N GLU A 192 16.93 -10.01 7.99
CA GLU A 192 16.12 -9.11 7.17
C GLU A 192 15.09 -8.33 8.00
N ASN A 193 14.63 -7.20 7.47
CA ASN A 193 13.44 -6.54 7.99
C ASN A 193 12.22 -7.47 7.86
N ASP A 194 11.40 -7.52 8.91
CA ASP A 194 10.09 -8.13 8.86
C ASP A 194 9.12 -7.20 8.14
N LEU A 195 8.70 -7.60 6.94
CA LEU A 195 7.88 -6.76 6.07
C LEU A 195 6.38 -6.88 6.36
N ARG A 196 5.96 -7.66 7.37
CA ARG A 196 4.56 -7.72 7.81
C ARG A 196 4.13 -6.35 8.34
N ALA A 197 2.88 -5.95 8.10
CA ALA A 197 2.45 -4.58 8.34
C ALA A 197 2.57 -4.13 9.80
N PHE A 198 2.24 -5.00 10.77
CA PHE A 198 2.39 -4.66 12.19
C PHE A 198 3.87 -4.51 12.62
N CYS A 199 4.79 -5.15 11.90
CA CYS A 199 6.23 -5.13 12.14
C CYS A 199 6.96 -3.93 11.50
N ASN A 200 6.31 -3.20 10.59
CA ASN A 200 6.99 -2.25 9.71
C ASN A 200 6.28 -0.88 9.67
N PRO A 201 6.68 0.07 10.52
CA PRO A 201 6.05 1.39 10.62
C PRO A 201 6.03 2.20 9.31
N THR A 202 7.06 2.10 8.46
CA THR A 202 7.07 2.81 7.17
C THR A 202 6.06 2.21 6.19
N ARG A 203 5.88 0.88 6.21
CA ARG A 203 4.79 0.21 5.51
C ARG A 203 3.41 0.67 5.99
N GLN A 204 3.20 0.77 7.30
CA GLN A 204 1.94 1.27 7.85
C GLN A 204 1.62 2.70 7.40
N LYS A 205 2.63 3.57 7.33
CA LYS A 205 2.47 4.94 6.78
C LYS A 205 1.99 4.89 5.33
N MET A 206 2.46 3.92 4.53
CA MET A 206 2.07 3.78 3.14
C MET A 206 0.64 3.23 2.99
N ILE A 207 0.23 2.27 3.84
CA ILE A 207 -1.16 1.81 3.91
C ILE A 207 -2.11 2.97 4.24
N ARG A 208 -1.74 3.84 5.20
CA ARG A 208 -2.53 5.03 5.55
C ARG A 208 -2.66 5.99 4.38
N LYS A 209 -1.57 6.31 3.67
CA LYS A 209 -1.61 7.15 2.46
C LYS A 209 -2.52 6.59 1.37
N ALA A 210 -2.43 5.29 1.09
CA ALA A 210 -3.31 4.65 0.12
C ALA A 210 -4.78 4.71 0.57
N THR A 211 -5.03 4.61 1.88
CA THR A 211 -6.38 4.74 2.46
C THR A 211 -6.91 6.18 2.35
N GLU A 212 -6.07 7.18 2.55
CA GLU A 212 -6.44 8.60 2.37
C GLU A 212 -6.83 8.89 0.91
N GLU A 213 -6.06 8.41 -0.07
CA GLU A 213 -6.42 8.53 -1.49
C GLU A 213 -7.72 7.78 -1.81
N LEU A 214 -7.95 6.61 -1.21
CA LEU A 214 -9.20 5.86 -1.36
C LEU A 214 -10.40 6.67 -0.87
N ILE A 215 -10.28 7.29 0.31
CA ILE A 215 -11.33 8.15 0.88
C ILE A 215 -11.65 9.28 -0.08
N GLN A 216 -10.63 9.97 -0.62
CA GLN A 216 -10.84 11.05 -1.58
C GLN A 216 -11.57 10.56 -2.83
N LYS A 217 -11.19 9.38 -3.36
CA LYS A 217 -11.87 8.76 -4.50
C LYS A 217 -13.34 8.45 -4.20
N LEU A 218 -13.63 7.89 -3.03
CA LEU A 218 -14.99 7.52 -2.65
C LEU A 218 -15.89 8.73 -2.34
N LEU A 219 -15.32 9.83 -1.87
CA LEU A 219 -16.03 11.10 -1.68
C LEU A 219 -16.27 11.86 -2.99
N SER A 220 -15.53 11.53 -4.05
CA SER A 220 -15.70 12.15 -5.36
C SER A 220 -16.84 11.49 -6.14
N ALA A 221 -18.02 12.15 -6.10
CA ALA A 221 -19.21 11.70 -6.80
C ALA A 221 -19.18 12.05 -8.29
N CYS A 222 -19.71 11.15 -9.12
CA CYS A 222 -19.89 11.40 -10.54
C CYS A 222 -20.99 12.44 -10.78
N PRO A 223 -20.76 13.50 -11.56
CA PRO A 223 -21.79 14.53 -11.83
C PRO A 223 -22.97 14.01 -12.67
N SER A 224 -22.85 12.81 -13.27
CA SER A 224 -23.89 12.22 -14.12
C SER A 224 -24.72 11.15 -13.42
N CYS A 225 -24.19 10.45 -12.41
CA CYS A 225 -24.90 9.33 -11.77
C CYS A 225 -24.72 9.26 -10.25
N ASP A 226 -24.13 10.31 -9.66
CA ASP A 226 -23.87 10.50 -8.23
C ASP A 226 -23.07 9.38 -7.55
N SER A 227 -22.52 8.45 -8.33
CA SER A 227 -21.84 7.29 -7.79
C SER A 227 -20.40 7.65 -7.36
N PRO A 228 -19.93 7.14 -6.22
CA PRO A 228 -18.55 7.26 -5.77
C PRO A 228 -17.51 6.83 -6.80
N GLY A 229 -16.31 7.39 -6.71
CA GLY A 229 -15.17 6.96 -7.53
C GLY A 229 -15.00 7.70 -8.85
N TYR A 230 -15.61 8.88 -9.01
CA TYR A 230 -15.32 9.75 -10.14
C TYR A 230 -13.94 10.38 -9.96
N TRP A 231 -12.93 9.89 -10.67
CA TRP A 231 -11.55 10.25 -10.38
C TRP A 231 -10.73 10.48 -11.64
N LEU A 232 -9.54 11.07 -11.46
CA LEU A 232 -8.55 11.22 -12.50
C LEU A 232 -8.26 9.87 -13.19
N SER A 233 -8.54 9.79 -14.49
CA SER A 233 -8.23 8.65 -15.34
C SER A 233 -7.01 8.90 -16.21
N GLN A 234 -6.81 10.14 -16.67
CA GLN A 234 -5.71 10.50 -17.56
C GLN A 234 -5.28 11.95 -17.38
N GLN A 235 -3.96 12.18 -17.45
CA GLN A 235 -3.39 13.51 -17.62
C GLN A 235 -3.00 13.74 -19.08
N ILE A 236 -3.43 14.87 -19.64
CA ILE A 236 -3.09 15.29 -21.00
C ILE A 236 -1.88 16.24 -20.90
N PRO A 237 -0.68 15.84 -21.38
CA PRO A 237 0.51 16.68 -21.33
C PRO A 237 0.44 17.84 -22.35
N GLY A 238 1.44 18.71 -22.30
CA GLY A 238 1.66 19.75 -23.29
C GLY A 238 1.29 21.15 -22.82
N LEU A 239 1.52 21.48 -21.55
CA LEU A 239 1.49 22.87 -21.11
C LEU A 239 2.67 23.62 -21.77
N PRO A 240 2.45 24.74 -22.50
CA PRO A 240 3.52 25.44 -23.21
C PRO A 240 4.48 26.15 -22.25
N CYS A 241 5.78 26.06 -22.48
CA CYS A 241 6.79 26.79 -21.71
C CYS A 241 6.65 28.30 -21.90
N ARG A 242 6.64 29.09 -20.81
CA ARG A 242 6.53 30.55 -20.91
C ARG A 242 7.70 31.24 -21.62
N ALA A 243 8.86 30.59 -21.71
CA ALA A 243 10.06 31.17 -22.30
C ALA A 243 10.22 30.80 -23.78
N CYS A 244 10.15 29.50 -24.12
CA CYS A 244 10.41 29.02 -25.48
C CYS A 244 9.16 28.56 -26.25
N GLY A 245 8.00 28.47 -25.59
CA GLY A 245 6.75 28.00 -26.21
C GLY A 245 6.65 26.49 -26.42
N SER A 246 7.74 25.73 -26.27
CA SER A 246 7.72 24.27 -26.43
C SER A 246 6.74 23.60 -25.45
N LEU A 247 6.07 22.54 -25.93
CA LEU A 247 5.17 21.73 -25.11
C LEU A 247 5.98 20.93 -24.08
N THR A 248 5.65 21.11 -22.80
CA THR A 248 6.30 20.39 -21.70
C THR A 248 5.58 19.08 -21.37
N ARG A 249 6.19 18.23 -20.56
CA ARG A 249 5.53 17.04 -20.00
C ARG A 249 4.47 17.38 -18.95
N LEU A 250 4.36 18.64 -18.54
CA LEU A 250 3.36 19.03 -17.55
C LEU A 250 1.95 18.90 -18.13
N PRO A 251 0.99 18.44 -17.32
CA PRO A 251 -0.39 18.29 -17.75
C PRO A 251 -1.00 19.66 -18.02
N LYS A 252 -1.62 19.84 -19.20
CA LYS A 252 -2.46 21.00 -19.51
C LYS A 252 -3.93 20.76 -19.11
N ALA A 253 -4.35 19.51 -19.11
CA ALA A 253 -5.70 19.09 -18.76
C ALA A 253 -5.69 17.72 -18.10
N GLU A 254 -6.75 17.42 -17.38
CA GLU A 254 -7.04 16.13 -16.77
C GLU A 254 -8.37 15.61 -17.31
N ILE A 255 -8.43 14.32 -17.57
CA ILE A 255 -9.68 13.60 -17.82
C ILE A 255 -10.04 12.91 -16.52
N TRP A 256 -11.24 13.18 -16.05
CA TRP A 256 -11.86 12.53 -14.92
C TRP A 256 -12.94 11.60 -15.44
N GLY A 257 -13.03 10.39 -14.89
CA GLY A 257 -13.90 9.34 -15.40
C GLY A 257 -14.68 8.62 -14.31
N CYS A 258 -15.91 8.20 -14.63
CA CYS A 258 -16.72 7.33 -13.79
C CYS A 258 -16.75 5.92 -14.38
N LYS A 259 -16.21 4.93 -13.65
CA LYS A 259 -16.23 3.53 -14.10
C LYS A 259 -17.64 2.92 -14.18
N LYS A 260 -18.62 3.48 -13.47
CA LYS A 260 -19.99 2.94 -13.42
C LYS A 260 -20.83 3.32 -14.64
N CYS A 261 -20.91 4.61 -14.97
CA CYS A 261 -21.72 5.09 -16.08
C CYS A 261 -20.91 5.46 -17.34
N GLY A 262 -19.58 5.42 -17.27
CA GLY A 262 -18.70 5.80 -18.38
C GLY A 262 -18.61 7.31 -18.62
N HIS A 263 -19.20 8.14 -17.76
CA HIS A 263 -19.11 9.59 -17.91
C HIS A 263 -17.66 10.06 -17.75
N GLU A 264 -17.21 10.91 -18.68
CA GLU A 264 -15.91 11.57 -18.65
C GLU A 264 -16.07 13.08 -18.70
N GLY A 265 -15.21 13.78 -17.97
CA GLY A 265 -15.15 15.23 -17.97
C GLY A 265 -13.72 15.72 -17.97
N GLN A 266 -13.43 16.72 -18.79
CA GLN A 266 -12.12 17.36 -18.83
C GLN A 266 -12.06 18.52 -17.83
N ARG A 267 -10.98 18.59 -17.06
CA ARG A 267 -10.68 19.70 -16.14
C ARG A 267 -9.35 20.34 -16.52
N ALA A 268 -9.28 21.68 -16.48
CA ALA A 268 -8.01 22.37 -16.56
C ALA A 268 -7.22 22.17 -15.26
N VAL A 269 -5.93 21.83 -15.36
CA VAL A 269 -5.09 21.48 -14.20
C VAL A 269 -4.42 22.70 -13.59
N ASN A 270 -4.00 23.63 -14.45
CA ASN A 270 -3.23 24.78 -14.03
C ASN A 270 -4.10 26.04 -14.04
N ALA A 271 -4.02 26.79 -12.96
CA ALA A 271 -4.55 28.16 -12.92
C ALA A 271 -3.83 29.07 -13.93
N GLN A 272 -2.59 28.73 -14.31
CA GLN A 272 -1.81 29.45 -15.31
C GLN A 272 -1.68 28.64 -16.60
N PRO A 273 -1.82 29.26 -17.78
CA PRO A 273 -1.78 28.55 -19.05
C PRO A 273 -0.36 28.21 -19.55
N TRP A 274 0.67 28.38 -18.72
CA TRP A 274 2.08 28.20 -19.08
C TRP A 274 2.88 27.42 -18.04
N ALA A 275 3.92 26.72 -18.49
CA ALA A 275 4.89 26.03 -17.66
C ALA A 275 6.07 26.94 -17.27
N ASP A 276 6.62 26.73 -16.07
CA ASP A 276 7.89 27.31 -15.67
C ASP A 276 9.03 26.70 -16.51
N PRO A 277 9.97 27.51 -17.07
CA PRO A 277 11.10 27.01 -17.85
C PRO A 277 11.97 25.99 -17.11
N ALA A 278 12.00 25.99 -15.78
CA ALA A 278 12.69 25.00 -14.97
C ALA A 278 12.15 23.57 -15.15
N ARG A 279 10.94 23.41 -15.69
CA ARG A 279 10.29 22.11 -15.96
C ARG A 279 10.14 21.83 -17.47
N CYS A 280 10.89 22.55 -18.31
CA CYS A 280 10.87 22.38 -19.76
C CYS A 280 12.15 21.67 -20.22
N ASP A 281 12.01 20.49 -20.82
CA ASP A 281 13.11 19.69 -21.36
C ASP A 281 14.01 20.44 -22.38
N PHE A 282 13.56 21.57 -22.93
CA PHE A 282 14.37 22.42 -23.83
C PHE A 282 15.11 23.54 -23.09
N CYS A 283 14.47 24.18 -22.11
CA CYS A 283 15.10 25.27 -21.35
C CYS A 283 15.95 24.75 -20.19
N ASN A 284 15.62 23.56 -19.67
CA ASN A 284 16.29 22.86 -18.60
C ASN A 284 16.31 21.36 -18.94
N PRO A 285 17.19 20.93 -19.85
CA PRO A 285 17.33 19.54 -20.29
C PRO A 285 17.80 18.60 -19.17
#